data_AF-A0A1Q9LQE5-F1
#
_entry.id   AF-A0A1Q9LQE5-F1
#
_cell.length_a   1.000
_cell.length_b   1.000
_cell.length_c   1.000
_cell.angle_alpha   90.00
_cell.angle_beta   90.00
_cell.angle_gamma   90.00
#
_symmetry.space_group_name_H-M   'P 1'
#
loop_
_entity.id
_entity.type
_entity.pdbx_description
1 polymer ?
#
loop_
_entity_poly.entity_id
_entity_poly.type
_entity_poly.pdbx_seq_one_letter_code
_entity_poly.pdbx_strand_id
1 'polypeptide(L)'
;MRTGEPLSHALSTLRADRHALRGEHAPALVVAALHQGAVLWEMAVSAFDQGAGALDVVDGVDRALAPGPELAGEFARARERAEHALPVAVDRFMLAVEPVLGELEARSQAVVGKLRKAAGMERKSQSRWRGSERRATLLVERDLVVEEVRVAIAALLDEVGAAKSALDKFLARSPR
;
A
#
# COMPACT_ATOMS: atom_id res chain seq x y z
N MET A 1 -5.48 0.62 16.11
CA MET A 1 -5.39 -0.82 15.75
C MET A 1 -4.31 -0.96 14.71
N ARG A 2 -3.35 -1.88 14.91
CA ARG A 2 -2.32 -2.21 13.89
C ARG A 2 -2.97 -3.12 12.85
N THR A 3 -2.94 -2.78 11.57
CA THR A 3 -3.62 -3.54 10.48
C THR A 3 -3.07 -4.96 10.26
N GLY A 4 -1.90 -5.28 10.82
CA GLY A 4 -1.36 -6.65 10.84
C GLY A 4 -2.15 -7.65 11.71
N GLU A 5 -2.89 -7.18 12.73
CA GLU A 5 -3.80 -8.02 13.51
C GLU A 5 -5.01 -8.51 12.69
N PRO A 6 -5.72 -7.64 11.93
CA PRO A 6 -6.79 -8.04 11.02
C PRO A 6 -6.40 -9.17 10.07
N LEU A 7 -5.24 -9.06 9.41
CA LEU A 7 -4.81 -10.07 8.45
C LEU A 7 -4.40 -11.37 9.12
N SER A 8 -3.67 -11.31 10.24
CA SER A 8 -3.30 -12.52 10.99
C SER A 8 -4.54 -13.26 11.49
N HIS A 9 -5.56 -12.53 11.92
CA HIS A 9 -6.85 -13.09 12.32
C HIS A 9 -7.58 -13.70 11.11
N ALA A 10 -7.68 -12.98 9.98
CA ALA A 10 -8.31 -13.47 8.76
C ALA A 10 -7.61 -14.73 8.21
N LEU A 11 -6.28 -14.80 8.27
CA LEU A 11 -5.53 -16.00 7.87
C LEU A 11 -5.69 -17.17 8.86
N SER A 12 -5.98 -16.88 10.13
CA SER A 12 -6.19 -17.94 11.12
C SER A 12 -7.45 -18.75 10.87
N THR A 13 -8.51 -18.13 10.32
CA THR A 13 -9.75 -18.82 9.94
C THR A 13 -9.57 -19.71 8.72
N LEU A 14 -8.58 -19.43 7.87
CA LEU A 14 -8.22 -20.19 6.68
C LEU A 14 -7.16 -21.27 6.92
N ARG A 15 -6.85 -21.58 8.19
CA ARG A 15 -5.78 -22.54 8.51
C ARG A 15 -6.02 -23.93 7.92
N ALA A 16 -7.27 -24.37 7.83
CA ALA A 16 -7.63 -25.66 7.23
C ALA A 16 -7.40 -25.69 5.71
N ASP A 17 -7.49 -24.54 5.04
CA ASP A 17 -7.36 -24.40 3.59
C ASP A 17 -5.92 -24.26 3.11
N ARG A 18 -4.98 -24.10 4.04
CA ARG A 18 -3.58 -23.76 3.75
C ARG A 18 -2.92 -24.71 2.74
N HIS A 19 -3.16 -26.01 2.83
CA HIS A 19 -2.57 -26.98 1.91
C HIS A 19 -3.07 -26.81 0.47
N ALA A 20 -4.34 -26.43 0.30
CA ALA A 20 -4.95 -26.21 -1.01
C ALA A 20 -4.49 -24.89 -1.65
N LEU A 21 -3.90 -23.97 -0.88
CA LEU A 21 -3.37 -22.70 -1.37
C LEU A 21 -1.94 -22.81 -1.91
N ARG A 22 -1.33 -24.00 -1.85
CA ARG A 22 0.06 -24.20 -2.24
C ARG A 22 0.22 -24.25 -3.75
N GLY A 23 1.09 -23.39 -4.28
CA GLY A 23 1.33 -23.31 -5.73
C GLY A 23 0.24 -22.54 -6.48
N GLU A 24 -0.77 -22.06 -5.76
CA GLU A 24 -1.78 -21.17 -6.33
C GLU A 24 -1.14 -19.83 -6.71
N HIS A 25 -1.57 -19.31 -7.86
CA HIS A 25 -1.05 -18.07 -8.41
C HIS A 25 -1.53 -16.84 -7.63
N ALA A 26 -2.79 -16.82 -7.19
CA ALA A 26 -3.40 -15.66 -6.56
C ALA A 26 -2.71 -15.21 -5.25
N PRO A 27 -2.32 -16.11 -4.32
CA PRO A 27 -1.51 -15.72 -3.15
C PRO A 27 -0.15 -15.10 -3.53
N ALA A 28 0.49 -15.58 -4.59
CA ALA A 28 1.76 -15.02 -5.06
C ALA A 28 1.57 -13.60 -5.61
N LEU A 29 0.48 -13.32 -6.32
CA LEU A 29 0.13 -11.98 -6.79
C LEU A 29 -0.07 -10.99 -5.62
N VAL A 30 -0.72 -11.40 -4.54
CA VAL A 30 -0.89 -10.58 -3.33
C VAL A 30 0.47 -10.20 -2.74
N VAL A 31 1.35 -11.19 -2.55
CA VAL A 31 2.70 -10.96 -1.98
C VAL A 31 3.53 -10.06 -2.89
N ALA A 32 3.46 -10.27 -4.21
CA ALA A 32 4.14 -9.45 -5.19
C ALA A 32 3.66 -7.99 -5.17
N ALA A 33 2.35 -7.76 -5.10
CA ALA A 33 1.77 -6.41 -5.03
C ALA A 33 2.20 -5.67 -3.75
N LEU A 34 2.15 -6.33 -2.59
CA LEU A 34 2.63 -5.75 -1.33
C LEU A 34 4.12 -5.43 -1.38
N HIS A 35 4.92 -6.33 -1.96
CA HIS A 35 6.37 -6.12 -2.08
C HIS A 35 6.69 -4.95 -3.01
N GLN A 36 6.05 -4.89 -4.18
CA GLN A 36 6.24 -3.80 -5.13
C GLN A 36 5.83 -2.46 -4.53
N GLY A 37 4.70 -2.41 -3.82
CA GLY A 37 4.25 -1.18 -3.16
C GLY A 37 5.19 -0.71 -2.06
N ALA A 38 5.72 -1.63 -1.25
CA ALA A 38 6.74 -1.30 -0.26
C ALA A 38 7.99 -0.71 -0.92
N VAL A 39 8.50 -1.34 -1.98
CA VAL A 39 9.68 -0.88 -2.71
C VAL A 39 9.48 0.53 -3.28
N LEU A 40 8.32 0.82 -3.87
CA LEU A 40 8.03 2.16 -4.40
C LEU A 40 8.02 3.23 -3.30
N TRP A 41 7.45 2.92 -2.13
CA TRP A 41 7.46 3.83 -0.98
C TRP A 41 8.86 3.98 -0.36
N GLU A 42 9.66 2.92 -0.29
CA GLU A 42 11.06 2.98 0.16
C GLU A 42 11.91 3.84 -0.79
N MET A 43 11.72 3.70 -2.10
CA MET A 43 12.37 4.55 -3.11
C MET A 43 11.96 6.02 -2.96
N ALA A 44 10.68 6.30 -2.67
CA ALA A 44 10.19 7.64 -2.39
C ALA A 44 10.85 8.27 -1.15
N VAL A 45 10.99 7.51 -0.06
CA VAL A 45 11.70 7.97 1.14
C VAL A 45 13.16 8.27 0.81
N SER A 46 13.84 7.36 0.10
CA SER A 46 15.22 7.57 -0.32
C SER A 46 15.39 8.79 -1.23
N ALA A 47 14.42 9.07 -2.09
CA ALA A 47 14.42 10.27 -2.92
C ALA A 47 14.32 11.55 -2.07
N PHE A 48 13.45 11.57 -1.04
CA PHE A 48 13.41 12.69 -0.09
C PHE A 48 14.72 12.86 0.67
N ASP A 49 15.36 11.77 1.10
CA ASP A 49 16.66 11.81 1.78
C ASP A 49 17.76 12.41 0.90
N GLN A 50 17.62 12.27 -0.43
CA GLN A 50 18.52 12.85 -1.43
C GLN A 50 18.12 14.27 -1.87
N GLY A 51 17.04 14.83 -1.30
CA GLY A 51 16.57 16.19 -1.57
C GLY A 51 15.62 16.32 -2.77
N ALA A 52 15.00 15.22 -3.23
CA ALA A 52 13.98 15.27 -4.27
C ALA A 52 12.75 16.08 -3.84
N GLY A 53 12.10 16.74 -4.80
CA GLY A 53 10.86 17.47 -4.55
C GLY A 53 9.66 16.54 -4.43
N ALA A 54 8.59 17.02 -3.80
CA ALA A 54 7.32 16.30 -3.72
C ALA A 54 6.72 15.99 -5.10
N LEU A 55 6.94 16.88 -6.08
CA LEU A 55 6.52 16.66 -7.47
C LEU A 55 7.18 15.43 -8.12
N ASP A 56 8.47 15.20 -7.84
CA ASP A 56 9.22 14.12 -8.48
C ASP A 56 8.81 12.74 -7.93
N VAL A 57 8.35 12.72 -6.68
CA VAL A 57 8.01 11.49 -5.97
C VAL A 57 6.58 11.03 -6.27
N VAL A 58 5.63 11.97 -6.42
CA VAL A 58 4.19 11.64 -6.42
C VAL A 58 3.78 10.67 -7.52
N ASP A 59 4.35 10.81 -8.71
CA ASP A 59 4.01 9.97 -9.87
C ASP A 59 4.50 8.53 -9.68
N GLY A 60 5.59 8.33 -8.93
CA GLY A 60 6.16 7.00 -8.65
C GLY A 60 5.35 6.18 -7.64
N VAL A 61 4.60 6.84 -6.75
CA VAL A 61 3.88 6.19 -5.65
C VAL A 61 2.36 6.21 -5.78
N ASP A 62 1.82 6.91 -6.79
CA ASP A 62 0.37 7.12 -6.97
C ASP A 62 -0.44 5.82 -6.96
N ARG A 63 0.16 4.72 -7.41
CA ARG A 63 -0.46 3.40 -7.48
C ARG A 63 0.30 2.32 -6.72
N ALA A 64 1.18 2.70 -5.80
CA ALA A 64 2.12 1.77 -5.16
C ALA A 64 1.41 0.54 -4.53
N LEU A 65 0.28 0.75 -3.86
CA LEU A 65 -0.50 -0.32 -3.22
C LEU A 65 -1.84 -0.62 -3.90
N ALA A 66 -2.10 -0.02 -5.07
CA ALA A 66 -3.30 -0.33 -5.83
C ALA A 66 -3.15 -1.71 -6.48
N PRO A 67 -4.17 -2.59 -6.40
CA PRO A 67 -4.10 -3.89 -7.06
C PRO A 67 -3.99 -3.70 -8.58
N GLY A 68 -3.01 -4.37 -9.19
CA GLY A 68 -2.88 -4.43 -10.65
C GLY A 68 -4.07 -5.15 -11.29
N PRO A 69 -4.25 -5.05 -12.62
CA PRO A 69 -5.41 -5.62 -13.32
C PRO A 69 -5.59 -7.12 -13.09
N GLU A 70 -4.48 -7.86 -13.00
CA GLU A 70 -4.50 -9.31 -12.78
C GLU A 70 -5.03 -9.65 -11.37
N LEU A 71 -4.49 -9.01 -10.33
CA LEU A 71 -4.92 -9.19 -8.95
C LEU A 71 -6.37 -8.72 -8.74
N ALA A 72 -6.75 -7.59 -9.32
CA ALA A 72 -8.13 -7.11 -9.32
C ALA A 72 -9.08 -8.11 -10.00
N GLY A 73 -8.64 -8.75 -11.09
CA GLY A 73 -9.39 -9.81 -11.76
C GLY A 73 -9.55 -11.08 -10.93
N GLU A 74 -8.55 -11.46 -10.12
CA GLU A 74 -8.69 -12.57 -9.16
C GLU A 74 -9.69 -12.23 -8.04
N PHE A 75 -9.68 -11.00 -7.52
CA PHE A 75 -10.69 -10.57 -6.54
C PHE A 75 -12.10 -10.58 -7.11
N ALA A 76 -12.29 -10.07 -8.33
CA ALA A 76 -13.58 -10.10 -9.01
C ALA A 76 -14.09 -11.54 -9.21
N ARG A 77 -13.22 -12.45 -9.67
CA ARG A 77 -13.55 -13.88 -9.83
C ARG A 77 -13.92 -14.55 -8.51
N ALA A 78 -13.19 -14.26 -7.43
CA ALA A 78 -13.48 -14.81 -6.11
C ALA A 78 -14.86 -14.34 -5.59
N ARG A 79 -15.19 -13.05 -5.80
CA ARG A 79 -16.51 -12.50 -5.46
C ARG A 79 -17.64 -13.15 -6.26
N GLU A 80 -17.50 -13.21 -7.57
CA GLU A 80 -18.48 -13.85 -8.47
C GLU A 80 -18.74 -15.31 -8.07
N ARG A 81 -17.68 -16.07 -7.75
CA ARG A 81 -17.82 -17.45 -7.29
C ARG A 81 -18.49 -17.57 -5.93
N ALA A 82 -18.22 -16.66 -5.00
CA ALA A 82 -18.89 -16.69 -3.70
C ALA A 82 -20.38 -16.35 -3.78
N GLU A 83 -20.80 -15.58 -4.79
CA GLU A 83 -22.22 -15.25 -5.03
C GLU A 83 -22.99 -16.41 -5.68
N HIS A 84 -22.34 -17.19 -6.56
CA HIS A 84 -23.02 -18.17 -7.40
C HIS A 84 -22.63 -19.64 -7.17
N ALA A 85 -21.59 -19.90 -6.39
CA ALA A 85 -21.04 -21.23 -6.16
C ALA A 85 -20.48 -21.38 -4.73
N LEU A 86 -20.04 -22.60 -4.39
CA LEU A 86 -19.29 -22.82 -3.16
C LEU A 86 -17.84 -22.34 -3.39
N PRO A 87 -17.36 -21.31 -2.66
CA PRO A 87 -16.02 -20.77 -2.88
C PRO A 87 -14.97 -21.83 -2.53
N VAL A 88 -13.98 -22.01 -3.40
CA VAL A 88 -12.83 -22.90 -3.12
C VAL A 88 -11.84 -22.19 -2.18
N ALA A 89 -10.82 -22.91 -1.72
CA ALA A 89 -9.81 -22.39 -0.80
C ALA A 89 -9.19 -21.06 -1.28
N VAL A 90 -8.83 -20.96 -2.56
CA VAL A 90 -8.25 -19.73 -3.13
C VAL A 90 -9.25 -18.57 -3.14
N ASP A 91 -10.53 -18.80 -3.42
CA ASP A 91 -11.56 -17.76 -3.39
C ASP A 91 -11.72 -17.22 -1.95
N ARG A 92 -11.79 -18.12 -0.96
CA ARG A 92 -11.87 -17.74 0.46
C ARG A 92 -10.66 -16.94 0.92
N PHE A 93 -9.47 -17.32 0.45
CA PHE A 93 -8.25 -16.57 0.69
C PHE A 93 -8.32 -15.16 0.11
N MET A 94 -8.71 -15.03 -1.16
CA MET A 94 -8.81 -13.72 -1.81
C MET A 94 -9.81 -12.82 -1.11
N LEU A 95 -10.99 -13.34 -0.74
CA LEU A 95 -12.02 -12.58 -0.03
C LEU A 95 -11.60 -12.18 1.40
N ALA A 96 -10.75 -12.97 2.06
CA ALA A 96 -10.22 -12.63 3.37
C ALA A 96 -9.15 -11.53 3.31
N VAL A 97 -8.39 -11.47 2.22
CA VAL A 97 -7.26 -10.54 2.05
C VAL A 97 -7.70 -9.21 1.40
N GLU A 98 -8.70 -9.24 0.51
CA GLU A 98 -9.20 -8.06 -0.22
C GLU A 98 -9.46 -6.85 0.70
N PRO A 99 -10.17 -6.97 1.85
CA PRO A 99 -10.45 -5.83 2.71
C PRO A 99 -9.19 -5.21 3.33
N VAL A 100 -8.20 -6.05 3.66
CA VAL A 100 -6.93 -5.60 4.22
C VAL A 100 -6.13 -4.81 3.18
N LEU A 101 -6.05 -5.31 1.94
CA LEU A 101 -5.38 -4.58 0.86
C LEU A 101 -6.11 -3.28 0.54
N GLY A 102 -7.44 -3.28 0.52
CA GLY A 102 -8.24 -2.06 0.31
C GLY A 102 -7.98 -1.00 1.40
N GLU A 103 -7.80 -1.42 2.66
CA GLU A 103 -7.43 -0.49 3.73
C GLU A 103 -6.01 0.07 3.55
N LEU A 104 -5.04 -0.77 3.19
CA LEU A 104 -3.66 -0.35 2.90
C LEU A 104 -3.60 0.60 1.70
N GLU A 105 -4.36 0.32 0.64
CA GLU A 105 -4.49 1.20 -0.52
C GLU A 105 -5.09 2.55 -0.12
N ALA A 106 -6.19 2.57 0.65
CA ALA A 106 -6.82 3.80 1.09
C ALA A 106 -5.87 4.67 1.93
N ARG A 107 -5.07 4.05 2.82
CA ARG A 107 -4.03 4.74 3.59
C ARG A 107 -2.92 5.27 2.70
N SER A 108 -2.45 4.48 1.72
CA SER A 108 -1.51 4.92 0.69
C SER A 108 -2.02 6.15 -0.05
N GLN A 109 -3.27 6.14 -0.48
CA GLN A 109 -3.90 7.26 -1.19
C GLN A 109 -4.04 8.52 -0.31
N ALA A 110 -4.28 8.36 0.99
CA ALA A 110 -4.27 9.49 1.92
C ALA A 110 -2.89 10.15 2.00
N VAL A 111 -1.81 9.35 2.02
CA VAL A 111 -0.42 9.85 1.96
C VAL A 111 -0.14 10.56 0.63
N VAL A 112 -0.54 9.95 -0.50
CA VAL A 112 -0.44 10.57 -1.83
C VAL A 112 -1.18 11.91 -1.89
N GLY A 113 -2.35 12.02 -1.26
CA GLY A 113 -3.10 13.28 -1.16
C GLY A 113 -2.30 14.39 -0.47
N LYS A 114 -1.63 14.07 0.65
CA LYS A 114 -0.72 15.01 1.33
C LYS A 114 0.48 15.37 0.46
N LEU A 115 1.02 14.39 -0.25
CA LEU A 115 2.15 14.61 -1.16
C LEU A 115 1.78 15.55 -2.32
N ARG A 116 0.62 15.36 -2.93
CA ARG A 116 0.07 16.27 -3.96
C ARG A 116 -0.12 17.69 -3.43
N LYS A 117 -0.52 17.84 -2.16
CA LYS A 117 -0.60 19.16 -1.50
C LYS A 117 0.79 19.81 -1.39
N ALA A 118 1.80 19.08 -0.92
CA ALA A 118 3.18 19.57 -0.86
C ALA A 118 3.70 19.96 -2.26
N ALA A 119 3.49 19.11 -3.26
CA ALA A 119 3.83 19.37 -4.66
C ALA A 119 3.12 20.64 -5.22
N GLY A 120 1.87 20.88 -4.80
CA GLY A 120 1.16 22.12 -5.10
C GLY A 120 1.77 23.36 -4.45
N MET A 121 2.30 23.24 -3.22
CA MET A 121 3.00 24.32 -2.52
C MET A 121 4.35 24.62 -3.19
N GLU A 122 5.10 23.60 -3.61
CA GLU A 122 6.35 23.76 -4.38
C GLU A 122 6.13 24.53 -5.68
N ARG A 123 5.11 24.16 -6.47
CA ARG A 123 4.76 24.90 -7.70
C ARG A 123 4.41 26.36 -7.40
N LYS A 124 3.68 26.62 -6.30
CA LYS A 124 3.27 27.97 -5.90
C LYS A 124 4.46 28.82 -5.43
N SER A 125 5.44 28.24 -4.74
CA SER A 125 6.63 28.96 -4.26
C SER A 125 7.56 29.35 -5.41
N GLN A 126 7.58 28.59 -6.50
CA GLN A 126 8.31 28.89 -7.74
C GLN A 126 7.65 30.00 -8.59
N SER A 127 6.41 30.42 -8.27
CA SER A 127 5.72 31.47 -9.01
C SER A 127 6.38 32.84 -8.83
N ARG A 128 6.70 33.48 -9.96
CA ARG A 128 7.35 34.81 -10.03
C ARG A 128 6.52 35.95 -9.42
N TRP A 129 5.20 35.75 -9.27
CA TRP A 129 4.27 36.79 -8.80
C TRP A 129 4.19 36.93 -7.28
N ARG A 130 4.89 36.09 -6.51
CA ARG A 130 4.90 36.16 -5.03
C ARG A 130 6.15 36.86 -4.52
N GLY A 131 5.97 37.81 -3.59
CA GLY A 131 7.09 38.41 -2.84
C GLY A 131 7.92 37.37 -2.08
N SER A 132 9.18 37.70 -1.78
CA SER A 132 10.14 36.80 -1.10
C SER A 132 9.62 36.24 0.22
N GLU A 133 8.98 37.06 1.06
CA GLU A 133 8.43 36.65 2.36
C GLU A 133 7.35 35.58 2.21
N ARG A 134 6.38 35.78 1.31
CA ARG A 134 5.31 34.78 1.04
C ARG A 134 5.86 33.48 0.47
N ARG A 135 6.99 33.50 -0.24
CA ARG A 135 7.65 32.28 -0.73
C ARG A 135 8.32 31.52 0.40
N ALA A 136 8.98 32.21 1.32
CA ALA A 136 9.62 31.58 2.48
C ALA A 136 8.59 30.88 3.36
N THR A 137 7.46 31.52 3.69
CA THR A 137 6.38 30.89 4.48
C THR A 137 5.83 29.63 3.79
N LEU A 138 5.61 29.67 2.48
CA LEU A 138 5.12 28.51 1.72
C LEU A 138 6.12 27.33 1.72
N LEU A 139 7.42 27.60 1.70
CA LEU A 139 8.43 26.57 1.77
C LEU A 139 8.47 25.91 3.15
N VAL A 140 8.34 26.71 4.23
CA VAL A 140 8.23 26.17 5.60
C VAL A 140 6.98 25.30 5.75
N GLU A 141 5.83 25.76 5.26
CA GLU A 141 4.60 24.95 5.28
C GLU A 141 4.74 23.67 4.46
N ARG A 142 5.41 23.74 3.31
CA ARG A 142 5.70 22.58 2.47
C ARG A 142 6.57 21.58 3.21
N ASP A 143 7.63 22.03 3.87
CA ASP A 143 8.56 21.17 4.61
C ASP A 143 7.84 20.46 5.76
N LEU A 144 6.96 21.17 6.50
CA LEU A 144 6.12 20.55 7.53
C LEU A 144 5.21 19.44 6.96
N VAL A 145 4.59 19.67 5.79
CA VAL A 145 3.77 18.65 5.14
C VAL A 145 4.61 17.46 4.66
N VAL A 146 5.83 17.69 4.18
CA VAL A 146 6.74 16.61 3.77
C VAL A 146 7.15 15.77 4.98
N GLU A 147 7.43 16.37 6.13
CA GLU A 147 7.73 15.62 7.35
C GLU A 147 6.52 14.81 7.84
N GLU A 148 5.31 15.36 7.78
CA GLU A 148 4.10 14.58 8.05
C GLU A 148 3.95 13.39 7.08
N VAL A 149 4.30 13.58 5.81
CA VAL A 149 4.30 12.51 4.80
C VAL A 149 5.31 11.43 5.18
N ARG A 150 6.54 11.78 5.58
CA ARG A 150 7.57 10.81 5.99
C ARG A 150 7.12 9.96 7.17
N VAL A 151 6.53 10.57 8.20
CA VAL A 151 5.97 9.85 9.34
C VAL A 151 4.84 8.91 8.91
N ALA A 152 3.96 9.37 8.02
CA ALA A 152 2.86 8.54 7.52
C ALA A 152 3.35 7.38 6.64
N ILE A 153 4.40 7.58 5.84
CA ILE A 153 5.04 6.51 5.04
C ILE A 153 5.66 5.46 5.97
N ALA A 154 6.37 5.87 7.03
CA ALA A 154 6.97 4.92 7.98
C ALA A 154 5.90 4.02 8.62
N ALA A 155 4.79 4.62 9.07
CA ALA A 155 3.67 3.86 9.62
C ALA A 155 3.03 2.92 8.58
N LEU A 156 2.91 3.36 7.33
CA LEU A 156 2.39 2.53 6.23
C LEU A 156 3.32 1.35 5.92
N LEU A 157 4.64 1.57 5.86
CA LEU A 157 5.64 0.53 5.60
C LEU A 157 5.68 -0.50 6.72
N ASP A 158 5.57 -0.08 7.98
CA ASP A 158 5.48 -1.00 9.13
C ASP A 158 4.26 -1.94 8.99
N GLU A 159 3.13 -1.40 8.54
CA GLU A 159 1.90 -2.17 8.33
C GLU A 159 2.00 -3.13 7.14
N VAL A 160 2.55 -2.68 6.02
CA VAL A 160 2.82 -3.52 4.85
C VAL A 160 3.80 -4.64 5.22
N GLY A 161 4.84 -4.34 5.99
CA GLY A 161 5.80 -5.32 6.50
C GLY A 161 5.17 -6.36 7.42
N ALA A 162 4.25 -5.93 8.29
CA ALA A 162 3.46 -6.83 9.13
C ALA A 162 2.55 -7.74 8.29
N ALA A 163 1.87 -7.19 7.29
CA ALA A 163 0.99 -7.94 6.39
C ALA A 163 1.76 -8.99 5.57
N LYS A 164 2.89 -8.58 4.97
CA LYS A 164 3.81 -9.49 4.26
C LYS A 164 4.30 -10.61 5.18
N SER A 165 4.75 -10.26 6.38
CA SER A 165 5.21 -11.24 7.36
C SER A 165 4.12 -12.25 7.77
N ALA A 166 2.86 -11.80 7.87
CA ALA A 166 1.73 -12.68 8.17
C ALA A 166 1.45 -13.65 7.02
N LEU A 167 1.44 -13.16 5.77
CA LEU A 167 1.27 -13.97 4.57
C LEU A 167 2.40 -14.99 4.40
N ASP A 168 3.66 -14.55 4.51
CA ASP A 168 4.82 -15.42 4.39
C ASP A 168 4.78 -16.55 5.44
N LYS A 169 4.46 -16.22 6.71
CA LYS A 169 4.30 -17.25 7.76
C LYS A 169 3.15 -18.20 7.48
N PHE A 170 2.04 -17.70 6.93
CA PHE A 170 0.88 -18.51 6.60
C PHE A 170 1.19 -19.48 5.45
N LEU A 171 1.86 -19.01 4.41
CA LEU A 171 2.20 -19.81 3.22
C LEU A 171 3.38 -20.77 3.49
N ALA A 172 4.38 -20.37 4.28
CA ALA A 172 5.57 -21.18 4.57
C ALA A 172 5.35 -22.32 5.58
N ARG A 173 4.44 -22.16 6.55
CA ARG A 173 4.19 -23.16 7.63
C ARG A 173 3.24 -24.29 7.21
N SER A 174 3.31 -24.72 5.96
CA SER A 174 2.59 -25.90 5.47
C SER A 174 3.51 -27.12 5.65
N PRO A 175 3.24 -28.04 6.61
CA PRO A 175 4.04 -29.26 6.73
C PRO A 175 4.00 -30.04 5.41
N ARG A 176 5.15 -30.65 5.06
CA ARG A 176 5.27 -31.54 3.90
C ARG A 176 4.50 -32.84 4.12
#